data_AF-A0A923GCY1-F1
#
_entry.id   AF-A0A923GCY1-F1
#
_cell.length_a   1.000
_cell.length_b   1.000
_cell.length_c   1.000
_cell.angle_alpha   90.00
_cell.angle_beta   90.00
_cell.angle_gamma   90.00
#
_symmetry.space_group_name_H-M   'P 1'
#
loop_
_entity.id
_entity.type
_entity.pdbx_description
1 polymer ?
#
loop_
_entity_poly.entity_id
_entity_poly.type
_entity_poly.pdbx_seq_one_letter_code
_entity_poly.pdbx_strand_id
1 'polypeptide(L)'
;MSITSSRNVYDLLIEHFGLDPSLYEFQFEIVQRKNNPSKFDVVRKEYESNLVSHPKRADIVKKLYVGDQFIAHLTGCYLKSEIEGLSENGKFFYPICTREEIARIEDVANVDDYLLKLRAEAVVDDPRLARTFLKRRDSASSSWSLTSYYDSYDFEEYIGYLSEEHASECRNISYGYMLSREPHGACIKTNFGKVVVLSEALRHFLFYMNAYFKGRLEGLDKKDTQACLLIACRTMLLTESQDFDLDPRGELPPEVKNYCNILVEDQVQFVIGHEFAHALLGHFGSAANLANHPEFFSVSRSGRQEKFYTPRQHQEFEADAGSILHANYSDQGCSSILNAAVLFFLYLDLFYAVSDYINPPFNPSSTHPDPIDRIKALRKTVLEARTADMSTLYSDQDVEDWIEWVSNVKDFLVSEVLPFEIEEFERYGSVYLPSYRTEVLFDRFDF
;
A
#
# COMPACT_ATOMS: atom_id res chain seq x y z
N MET A 1 19.65 -6.89 11.64
CA MET A 1 20.80 -5.97 11.86
C MET A 1 21.69 -6.51 12.96
N SER A 2 23.00 -6.60 12.76
CA SER A 2 23.97 -7.05 13.79
C SER A 2 24.67 -5.83 14.40
N ILE A 3 24.53 -5.64 15.72
CA ILE A 3 25.23 -4.58 16.46
C ILE A 3 26.63 -5.09 16.81
N THR A 4 27.64 -4.54 16.16
CA THR A 4 29.05 -4.65 16.53
C THR A 4 29.51 -3.38 17.26
N SER A 5 30.32 -3.58 18.32
CA SER A 5 30.87 -2.63 19.30
C SER A 5 29.91 -2.16 20.41
N SER A 6 29.74 -3.00 21.43
CA SER A 6 28.85 -2.81 22.58
C SER A 6 29.22 -1.67 23.54
N ARG A 7 30.45 -1.14 23.58
CA ARG A 7 30.80 -0.13 24.61
C ARG A 7 30.23 1.27 24.36
N ASN A 8 30.31 1.77 23.12
CA ASN A 8 29.91 3.14 22.78
C ASN A 8 28.38 3.39 22.88
N VAL A 9 27.56 2.36 22.72
CA VAL A 9 26.10 2.50 22.78
C VAL A 9 25.60 2.49 24.23
N TYR A 10 26.24 1.73 25.12
CA TYR A 10 25.89 1.68 26.55
C TYR A 10 26.17 3.01 27.25
N ASP A 11 27.33 3.62 26.98
CA ASP A 11 27.66 4.93 27.57
C ASP A 11 26.69 6.00 27.06
N LEU A 12 26.34 5.97 25.76
CA LEU A 12 25.34 6.85 25.17
C LEU A 12 23.96 6.75 25.85
N LEU A 13 23.51 5.52 26.16
CA LEU A 13 22.23 5.28 26.82
C LEU A 13 22.13 5.96 28.18
N ILE A 14 23.19 5.85 28.99
CA ILE A 14 23.21 6.42 30.33
C ILE A 14 23.45 7.93 30.26
N GLU A 15 24.47 8.36 29.51
CA GLU A 15 24.94 9.75 29.54
C GLU A 15 24.03 10.71 28.76
N HIS A 16 23.51 10.29 27.61
CA HIS A 16 22.69 11.15 26.74
C HIS A 16 21.20 10.91 26.94
N PHE A 17 20.76 9.65 26.97
CA PHE A 17 19.34 9.32 27.10
C PHE A 17 18.86 9.20 28.55
N GLY A 18 19.77 9.08 29.53
CA GLY A 18 19.40 8.92 30.94
C GLY A 18 18.71 7.58 31.23
N LEU A 19 18.96 6.57 30.42
CA LEU A 19 18.31 5.26 30.49
C LEU A 19 19.25 4.21 31.07
N ASP A 20 18.72 3.37 31.97
CA ASP A 20 19.47 2.30 32.62
C ASP A 20 19.40 1.00 31.80
N PRO A 21 20.50 0.55 31.17
CA PRO A 21 20.52 -0.65 30.37
C PRO A 21 20.37 -1.95 31.17
N SER A 22 20.43 -1.89 32.50
CA SER A 22 20.08 -3.03 33.35
C SER A 22 18.57 -3.24 33.47
N LEU A 23 17.77 -2.17 33.33
CA LEU A 23 16.31 -2.19 33.48
C LEU A 23 15.57 -2.25 32.15
N TYR A 24 16.11 -1.62 31.11
CA TYR A 24 15.43 -1.44 29.84
C TYR A 24 16.11 -2.15 28.68
N GLU A 25 15.31 -2.54 27.70
CA GLU A 25 15.72 -2.95 26.36
C GLU A 25 15.47 -1.78 25.39
N PHE A 26 16.37 -1.57 24.44
CA PHE A 26 16.32 -0.42 23.54
C PHE A 26 16.41 -0.84 22.09
N GLN A 27 15.73 -0.07 21.24
CA GLN A 27 15.86 -0.17 19.81
C GLN A 27 16.38 1.13 19.24
N PHE A 28 17.39 1.01 18.39
CA PHE A 28 18.02 2.14 17.73
C PHE A 28 18.04 1.98 16.22
N GLU A 29 17.72 3.06 15.52
CA GLU A 29 18.17 3.24 14.15
C GLU A 29 19.52 3.98 14.18
N ILE A 30 20.56 3.37 13.62
CA ILE A 30 21.93 3.93 13.65
C ILE A 30 22.43 4.19 12.23
N VAL A 31 22.75 5.45 11.94
CA VAL A 31 23.46 5.85 10.73
C VAL A 31 24.94 5.97 11.07
N GLN A 32 25.80 5.17 10.45
CA GLN A 32 27.23 5.16 10.73
C GLN A 32 28.03 5.84 9.62
N ARG A 33 28.92 6.77 9.99
CA ARG A 33 29.81 7.46 9.06
C ARG A 33 30.65 6.52 8.21
N LYS A 34 31.08 5.39 8.81
CA LYS A 34 31.92 4.39 8.14
C LYS A 34 31.27 3.79 6.88
N ASN A 35 29.94 3.79 6.78
CA ASN A 35 29.22 3.19 5.66
C ASN A 35 29.23 4.10 4.42
N ASN A 36 29.12 5.42 4.62
CA ASN A 36 29.20 6.41 3.55
C ASN A 36 29.56 7.80 4.16
N PRO A 37 30.85 8.15 4.26
CA PRO A 37 31.27 9.35 4.98
C PRO A 37 30.74 10.66 4.39
N SER A 38 30.71 10.79 3.06
CA SER A 38 30.24 12.02 2.41
C SER A 38 28.74 12.22 2.60
N LYS A 39 27.93 11.17 2.40
CA LYS A 39 26.49 11.23 2.66
C LYS A 39 26.20 11.47 4.14
N PHE A 40 26.95 10.82 5.04
CA PHE A 40 26.81 11.03 6.48
C PHE A 40 27.08 12.49 6.88
N ASP A 41 28.17 13.08 6.40
CA ASP A 41 28.53 14.46 6.76
C ASP A 41 27.49 15.49 6.25
N VAL A 42 26.82 15.20 5.12
CA VAL A 42 25.68 16.00 4.63
C VAL A 42 24.47 15.84 5.55
N VAL A 43 24.03 14.59 5.79
CA VAL A 43 22.88 14.28 6.65
C VAL A 43 23.07 14.85 8.06
N ARG A 44 24.27 14.71 8.63
CA ARG A 44 24.60 15.25 9.95
C ARG A 44 24.40 16.77 10.01
N LYS A 45 24.89 17.51 9.01
CA LYS A 45 24.74 18.97 8.97
C LYS A 45 23.27 19.39 8.84
N GLU A 46 22.50 18.67 8.04
CA GLU A 46 21.05 18.90 7.93
C GLU A 46 20.37 18.69 9.29
N TYR A 47 20.74 17.63 10.00
CA TYR A 47 20.21 17.32 11.32
C TYR A 47 20.56 18.38 12.36
N GLU A 48 21.82 18.79 12.43
CA GLU A 48 22.27 19.86 13.33
C GLU A 48 21.53 21.17 13.04
N SER A 49 21.40 21.53 11.75
CA SER A 49 20.68 22.75 11.33
C SER A 49 19.20 22.70 11.72
N ASN A 50 18.52 21.59 11.42
CA ASN A 50 17.10 21.43 11.70
C ASN A 50 16.82 21.38 13.20
N LEU A 51 17.66 20.71 14.00
CA LEU A 51 17.54 20.64 15.46
C LEU A 51 17.56 22.02 16.11
N VAL A 52 18.40 22.94 15.60
CA VAL A 52 18.54 24.28 16.18
C VAL A 52 17.26 25.10 16.04
N SER A 53 16.57 24.97 14.91
CA SER A 53 15.36 25.75 14.61
C SER A 53 14.04 25.03 14.93
N HIS A 54 14.07 23.75 15.33
CA HIS A 54 12.83 22.97 15.47
C HIS A 54 11.99 23.38 16.70
N PRO A 55 10.67 23.61 16.55
CA PRO A 55 9.80 24.00 17.66
C PRO A 55 9.71 22.94 18.77
N LYS A 56 9.87 21.65 18.40
CA LYS A 56 9.86 20.50 19.33
C LYS A 56 11.26 20.00 19.72
N ARG A 57 12.30 20.82 19.59
CA ARG A 57 13.70 20.42 19.86
C ARG A 57 13.87 19.66 21.18
N ALA A 58 13.25 20.15 22.26
CA ALA A 58 13.39 19.56 23.59
C ALA A 58 12.92 18.10 23.68
N ASP A 59 11.96 17.70 22.85
CA ASP A 59 11.46 16.32 22.81
C ASP A 59 12.28 15.47 21.84
N ILE A 60 12.72 16.06 20.72
CA ILE A 60 13.54 15.35 19.73
C ILE A 60 14.90 14.95 20.31
N VAL A 61 15.57 15.84 21.05
CA VAL A 61 16.89 15.52 21.64
C VAL A 61 16.85 14.38 22.66
N LYS A 62 15.67 14.08 23.24
CA LYS A 62 15.46 12.92 24.12
C LYS A 62 15.43 11.60 23.36
N LYS A 63 15.27 11.64 22.04
CA LYS A 63 15.18 10.46 21.17
C LYS A 63 16.24 10.45 20.07
N LEU A 64 17.07 11.49 19.98
CA LEU A 64 18.06 11.66 18.92
C LEU A 64 19.42 12.07 19.48
N TYR A 65 20.44 11.34 19.07
CA TYR A 65 21.84 11.69 19.26
C TYR A 65 22.52 11.92 17.91
N VAL A 66 23.20 13.05 17.76
CA VAL A 66 23.95 13.43 16.56
C VAL A 66 25.42 13.59 16.94
N GLY A 67 26.25 12.60 16.60
CA GLY A 67 27.68 12.58 16.91
C GLY A 67 28.57 12.63 15.67
N ASP A 68 29.88 12.68 15.89
CA ASP A 68 30.87 12.78 14.80
C ASP A 68 31.02 11.51 13.95
N GLN A 69 30.68 10.35 14.52
CA GLN A 69 30.90 9.04 13.91
C GLN A 69 29.61 8.31 13.59
N PHE A 70 28.52 8.65 14.27
CA PHE A 70 27.21 8.06 14.05
C PHE A 70 26.10 9.00 14.53
N ILE A 71 24.91 8.77 13.99
CA ILE A 71 23.64 9.34 14.43
C ILE A 71 22.81 8.17 14.96
N ALA A 72 22.17 8.34 16.12
CA ALA A 72 21.32 7.32 16.73
C ALA A 72 19.93 7.88 17.04
N HIS A 73 18.90 7.21 16.55
CA HIS A 73 17.51 7.45 16.91
C HIS A 73 17.03 6.34 17.83
N LEU A 74 16.60 6.70 19.03
CA LEU A 74 15.89 5.81 19.93
C LEU A 74 14.46 5.62 19.40
N THR A 75 14.17 4.45 18.85
CA THR A 75 12.87 4.11 18.27
C THR A 75 11.97 3.33 19.24
N GLY A 76 12.56 2.69 20.25
CA GLY A 76 11.83 1.94 21.27
C GLY A 76 12.61 1.81 22.57
N CYS A 77 11.88 1.82 23.69
CA CYS A 77 12.42 1.63 25.03
C CYS A 77 11.38 0.87 25.87
N TYR A 78 11.72 -0.33 26.32
CA TYR A 78 10.80 -1.25 27.00
C TYR A 78 11.43 -1.78 28.27
N LEU A 79 10.64 -2.06 29.30
CA LEU A 79 11.18 -2.71 30.50
C LEU A 79 11.56 -4.14 30.15
N LYS A 80 12.72 -4.61 30.62
CA LYS A 80 13.15 -6.00 30.40
C LYS A 80 12.16 -7.02 30.95
N SER A 81 11.47 -6.68 32.03
CA SER A 81 10.39 -7.51 32.59
C SER A 81 9.20 -7.68 31.65
N GLU A 82 8.94 -6.71 30.77
CA GLU A 82 7.82 -6.80 29.81
C GLU A 82 8.11 -7.76 28.66
N ILE A 83 9.39 -7.91 28.30
CA ILE A 83 9.84 -8.81 27.22
C ILE A 83 10.48 -10.10 27.76
N GLU A 84 10.51 -10.28 29.08
CA GLU A 84 11.06 -11.47 29.72
C GLU A 84 10.27 -12.72 29.29
N GLY A 85 10.99 -13.74 28.82
CA GLY A 85 10.43 -14.99 28.33
C GLY A 85 10.07 -14.99 26.84
N LEU A 86 10.16 -13.86 26.13
CA LEU A 86 10.06 -13.85 24.66
C LEU A 86 11.36 -14.37 24.04
N SER A 87 11.24 -15.07 22.90
CA SER A 87 12.41 -15.43 22.10
C SER A 87 13.06 -14.19 21.48
N GLU A 88 14.27 -14.32 20.94
CA GLU A 88 14.91 -13.21 20.22
C GLU A 88 14.08 -12.75 19.01
N ASN A 89 13.40 -13.67 18.33
CA ASN A 89 12.47 -13.32 17.25
C ASN A 89 11.21 -12.63 17.82
N GLY A 90 10.69 -13.09 18.96
CA GLY A 90 9.52 -12.47 19.59
C GLY A 90 9.79 -11.03 20.04
N LYS A 91 10.99 -10.75 20.56
CA LYS A 91 11.42 -9.38 20.90
C LYS A 91 11.43 -8.44 19.70
N PHE A 92 11.66 -8.97 18.50
CA PHE A 92 11.64 -8.18 17.27
C PHE A 92 10.23 -7.65 16.95
N PHE A 93 9.19 -8.45 17.19
CA PHE A 93 7.78 -8.07 16.97
C PHE A 93 7.17 -7.26 18.12
N TYR A 94 7.77 -7.28 19.31
CA TYR A 94 7.26 -6.59 20.51
C TYR A 94 6.88 -5.11 20.33
N PRO A 95 7.59 -4.29 19.53
CA PRO A 95 7.18 -2.91 19.28
C PRO A 95 5.77 -2.79 18.66
N ILE A 96 5.34 -3.79 17.89
CA ILE A 96 4.12 -3.72 17.09
C ILE A 96 3.08 -4.77 17.47
N CYS A 97 3.40 -5.72 18.35
CA CYS A 97 2.50 -6.83 18.72
C CYS A 97 2.40 -6.96 20.25
N THR A 98 1.26 -7.45 20.74
CA THR A 98 1.15 -7.87 22.15
C THR A 98 1.89 -9.19 22.39
N ARG A 99 2.11 -9.56 23.67
CA ARG A 99 2.76 -10.83 24.02
C ARG A 99 1.96 -12.05 23.51
N GLU A 100 0.64 -11.96 23.55
CA GLU A 100 -0.27 -12.99 23.07
C GLU A 100 -0.19 -13.12 21.54
N GLU A 101 -0.12 -12.00 20.83
CA GLU A 101 0.08 -11.97 19.38
C GLU A 101 1.44 -12.56 19.00
N ILE A 102 2.51 -12.24 19.74
CA ILE A 102 3.85 -12.80 19.51
C ILE A 102 3.86 -14.32 19.67
N ALA A 103 3.20 -14.86 20.70
CA ALA A 103 3.10 -16.30 20.89
C ALA A 103 2.43 -16.99 19.67
N ARG A 104 1.38 -16.38 19.11
CA ARG A 104 0.69 -16.87 17.90
C ARG A 104 1.55 -16.75 16.63
N ILE A 105 2.42 -15.76 16.55
CA ILE A 105 3.37 -15.57 15.43
C ILE A 105 4.50 -16.62 15.48
N GLU A 106 4.99 -16.92 16.68
CA GLU A 106 6.05 -17.91 16.91
C GLU A 106 5.56 -19.34 16.68
N ASP A 107 4.31 -19.63 17.03
CA ASP A 107 3.65 -20.93 16.86
C ASP A 107 2.31 -20.80 16.14
N VAL A 108 2.38 -20.66 14.81
CA VAL A 108 1.20 -20.48 13.94
C VAL A 108 0.35 -21.76 13.96
N ALA A 109 -0.86 -21.69 14.54
CA ALA A 109 -1.74 -22.84 14.69
C ALA A 109 -2.91 -22.85 13.69
N ASN A 110 -3.31 -21.68 13.20
CA ASN A 110 -4.46 -21.52 12.29
C ASN A 110 -4.23 -20.39 11.28
N VAL A 111 -5.22 -20.16 10.42
CA VAL A 111 -5.14 -19.21 9.32
C VAL A 111 -5.16 -17.74 9.77
N ASP A 112 -5.82 -17.42 10.89
CA ASP A 112 -5.79 -16.08 11.49
C ASP A 112 -4.42 -15.76 12.10
N ASP A 113 -3.76 -16.75 12.70
CA ASP A 113 -2.38 -16.63 13.19
C ASP A 113 -1.41 -16.38 12.02
N TYR A 114 -1.65 -17.05 10.88
CA TYR A 114 -0.86 -16.83 9.68
C TYR A 114 -1.04 -15.41 9.13
N LEU A 115 -2.29 -14.91 9.06
CA LEU A 115 -2.56 -13.53 8.65
C LEU A 115 -1.93 -12.51 9.61
N LEU A 116 -1.99 -12.75 10.92
CA LEU A 116 -1.33 -11.92 11.92
C LEU A 116 0.19 -11.88 11.69
N LYS A 117 0.81 -13.03 11.45
CA LYS A 117 2.23 -13.13 11.13
C LYS A 117 2.59 -12.36 9.87
N LEU A 118 1.82 -12.53 8.79
CA LEU A 118 2.02 -11.83 7.53
C LEU A 118 2.01 -10.31 7.72
N ARG A 119 1.03 -9.80 8.48
CA ARG A 119 0.93 -8.37 8.83
C ARG A 119 2.12 -7.88 9.66
N ALA A 120 2.55 -8.67 10.63
CA ALA A 120 3.64 -8.31 11.52
C ALA A 120 4.97 -8.23 10.74
N GLU A 121 5.26 -9.23 9.91
CA GLU A 121 6.45 -9.30 9.06
C GLU A 121 6.49 -8.14 8.05
N ALA A 122 5.36 -7.79 7.43
CA ALA A 122 5.28 -6.66 6.49
C ALA A 122 5.67 -5.31 7.10
N VAL A 123 5.42 -5.12 8.41
CA VAL A 123 5.71 -3.85 9.11
C VAL A 123 7.10 -3.85 9.73
N VAL A 124 7.46 -4.90 10.47
CA VAL A 124 8.68 -4.90 11.31
C VAL A 124 9.97 -4.89 10.48
N ASP A 125 9.93 -5.46 9.27
CA ASP A 125 11.09 -5.57 8.40
C ASP A 125 11.38 -4.29 7.60
N ASP A 126 10.43 -3.36 7.51
CA ASP A 126 10.63 -2.05 6.87
C ASP A 126 10.73 -0.93 7.93
N PRO A 127 11.92 -0.31 8.11
CA PRO A 127 12.10 0.73 9.12
C PRO A 127 11.14 1.92 8.99
N ARG A 128 10.67 2.26 7.78
CA ARG A 128 9.74 3.37 7.60
C ARG A 128 8.32 2.95 7.92
N LEU A 129 7.88 1.79 7.47
CA LEU A 129 6.57 1.25 7.85
C LEU A 129 6.49 1.06 9.37
N ALA A 130 7.54 0.51 9.99
CA ALA A 130 7.63 0.39 11.44
C ALA A 130 7.47 1.74 12.14
N ARG A 131 8.12 2.82 11.66
CA ARG A 131 7.96 4.16 12.24
C ARG A 131 6.55 4.70 12.08
N THR A 132 6.00 4.64 10.86
CA THR A 132 4.62 5.08 10.59
C THR A 132 3.65 4.36 11.51
N PHE A 133 3.81 3.05 11.62
CA PHE A 133 2.96 2.19 12.41
C PHE A 133 3.09 2.45 13.92
N LEU A 134 4.32 2.62 14.43
CA LEU A 134 4.56 2.98 15.84
C LEU A 134 3.94 4.33 16.19
N LYS A 135 3.96 5.30 15.27
CA LYS A 135 3.32 6.60 15.47
C LYS A 135 1.79 6.50 15.52
N ARG A 136 1.20 5.66 14.66
CA ARG A 136 -0.25 5.34 14.71
C ARG A 136 -0.62 4.70 16.04
N ARG A 137 0.16 3.73 16.51
CA ARG A 137 0.00 3.07 17.81
C ARG A 137 0.08 4.06 18.97
N ASP A 138 1.09 4.93 18.99
CA ASP A 138 1.27 5.93 20.05
C ASP A 138 0.09 6.93 20.14
N SER A 139 -0.66 7.08 19.04
CA SER A 139 -1.86 7.92 18.96
C SER A 139 -3.16 7.17 19.28
N ALA A 140 -3.10 5.84 19.44
CA ALA A 140 -4.25 4.98 19.67
C ALA A 140 -4.60 4.80 21.16
N SER A 141 -5.74 4.17 21.44
CA SER A 141 -6.21 3.91 22.81
C SER A 141 -5.35 2.87 23.55
N SER A 142 -5.49 2.78 24.87
CA SER A 142 -4.71 1.86 25.72
C SER A 142 -5.01 0.37 25.51
N SER A 143 -5.95 -0.01 24.64
CA SER A 143 -6.33 -1.40 24.32
C SER A 143 -5.88 -1.84 22.93
N TRP A 144 -4.80 -1.25 22.42
CA TRP A 144 -4.32 -1.45 21.07
C TRP A 144 -3.65 -2.81 20.86
N SER A 145 -3.86 -3.42 19.69
CA SER A 145 -3.14 -4.62 19.21
C SER A 145 -3.01 -4.61 17.69
N LEU A 146 -2.08 -5.37 17.10
CA LEU A 146 -1.93 -5.45 15.64
C LEU A 146 -3.20 -6.00 14.98
N THR A 147 -3.84 -6.99 15.61
CA THR A 147 -5.08 -7.60 15.14
C THR A 147 -6.24 -6.60 15.11
N SER A 148 -6.38 -5.77 16.16
CA SER A 148 -7.48 -4.81 16.30
C SER A 148 -7.27 -3.50 15.52
N TYR A 149 -6.03 -3.24 15.06
CA TYR A 149 -5.70 -2.06 14.27
C TYR A 149 -6.36 -2.09 12.88
N TYR A 150 -6.38 -3.23 12.20
CA TYR A 150 -6.93 -3.33 10.85
C TYR A 150 -8.45 -3.47 10.91
N ASP A 151 -9.16 -2.54 10.29
CA ASP A 151 -10.59 -2.66 10.03
C ASP A 151 -10.85 -3.77 9.00
N SER A 152 -11.97 -4.46 9.14
CA SER A 152 -12.47 -5.45 8.17
C SER A 152 -13.79 -5.02 7.52
N TYR A 153 -14.29 -3.82 7.81
CA TYR A 153 -15.60 -3.33 7.35
C TYR A 153 -15.86 -3.53 5.86
N ASP A 154 -14.93 -3.14 4.98
CA ASP A 154 -15.13 -3.28 3.53
C ASP A 154 -15.28 -4.75 3.09
N PHE A 155 -14.57 -5.66 3.76
CA PHE A 155 -14.66 -7.10 3.48
C PHE A 155 -16.01 -7.67 3.96
N GLU A 156 -16.43 -7.29 5.17
CA GLU A 156 -17.74 -7.66 5.71
C GLU A 156 -18.89 -7.11 4.85
N GLU A 157 -18.73 -5.89 4.34
CA GLU A 157 -19.69 -5.26 3.43
C GLU A 157 -19.83 -6.09 2.14
N TYR A 158 -18.71 -6.46 1.50
CA TYR A 158 -18.74 -7.32 0.32
C TYR A 158 -19.43 -8.67 0.61
N ILE A 159 -19.04 -9.33 1.70
CA ILE A 159 -19.64 -10.60 2.14
C ILE A 159 -21.14 -10.44 2.37
N GLY A 160 -21.58 -9.28 2.88
CA GLY A 160 -22.98 -8.94 3.07
C GLY A 160 -23.80 -8.87 1.78
N TYR A 161 -23.16 -8.64 0.63
CA TYR A 161 -23.82 -8.69 -0.67
C TYR A 161 -23.92 -10.10 -1.24
N LEU A 162 -23.15 -11.09 -0.77
CA LEU A 162 -23.14 -12.45 -1.31
C LEU A 162 -24.43 -13.22 -1.00
N SER A 163 -24.68 -14.32 -1.74
CA SER A 163 -25.68 -15.33 -1.34
C SER A 163 -25.26 -15.99 -0.02
N GLU A 164 -26.21 -16.54 0.74
CA GLU A 164 -25.87 -17.18 2.04
C GLU A 164 -24.86 -18.31 1.89
N GLU A 165 -24.92 -19.05 0.77
CA GLU A 165 -23.95 -20.10 0.43
C GLU A 165 -22.54 -19.53 0.25
N HIS A 166 -22.37 -18.52 -0.63
CA HIS A 166 -21.08 -17.90 -0.89
C HIS A 166 -20.56 -17.12 0.33
N ALA A 167 -21.44 -16.44 1.07
CA ALA A 167 -21.10 -15.71 2.29
C ALA A 167 -20.56 -16.68 3.35
N SER A 168 -21.20 -17.85 3.52
CA SER A 168 -20.72 -18.88 4.43
C SER A 168 -19.33 -19.40 4.04
N GLU A 169 -19.06 -19.61 2.75
CA GLU A 169 -17.70 -19.98 2.30
C GLU A 169 -16.68 -18.87 2.58
N CYS A 170 -17.03 -17.61 2.27
CA CYS A 170 -16.12 -16.47 2.46
C CYS A 170 -15.84 -16.16 3.93
N ARG A 171 -16.81 -16.33 4.83
CA ARG A 171 -16.61 -16.17 6.29
C ARG A 171 -15.65 -17.19 6.90
N ASN A 172 -15.37 -18.30 6.20
CA ASN A 172 -14.38 -19.28 6.62
C ASN A 172 -12.96 -18.98 6.09
N ILE A 173 -12.78 -17.86 5.38
CA ILE A 173 -11.49 -17.36 4.89
C ILE A 173 -11.03 -16.26 5.84
N SER A 174 -9.76 -16.24 6.23
CA SER A 174 -9.22 -15.10 6.98
C SER A 174 -8.96 -13.94 6.03
N TYR A 175 -9.35 -12.72 6.41
CA TYR A 175 -9.17 -11.57 5.55
C TYR A 175 -8.83 -10.28 6.29
N GLY A 176 -8.39 -9.30 5.51
CA GLY A 176 -8.37 -7.90 5.90
C GLY A 176 -7.21 -7.14 5.31
N TYR A 177 -7.04 -5.91 5.75
CA TYR A 177 -5.96 -5.05 5.29
C TYR A 177 -4.59 -5.47 5.82
N MET A 178 -3.55 -5.00 5.14
CA MET A 178 -2.16 -5.08 5.55
C MET A 178 -1.43 -3.79 5.16
N LEU A 179 -0.63 -3.24 6.08
CA LEU A 179 0.32 -2.19 5.76
C LEU A 179 1.54 -2.82 5.08
N SER A 180 1.58 -2.73 3.75
CA SER A 180 2.66 -3.28 2.94
C SER A 180 3.14 -2.25 1.91
N ARG A 181 4.42 -2.34 1.53
CA ARG A 181 5.01 -1.45 0.54
C ARG A 181 4.29 -1.52 -0.80
N GLU A 182 3.96 -2.73 -1.22
CA GLU A 182 3.39 -3.01 -2.53
C GLU A 182 1.88 -2.83 -2.52
N PRO A 183 1.30 -1.97 -3.38
CA PRO A 183 -0.16 -1.87 -3.48
C PRO A 183 -0.71 -3.09 -4.24
N HIS A 184 -1.32 -4.04 -3.53
CA HIS A 184 -1.87 -5.27 -4.13
C HIS A 184 -3.07 -5.81 -3.36
N GLY A 185 -3.89 -6.61 -4.03
CA GLY A 185 -4.77 -7.63 -3.44
C GLY A 185 -4.16 -9.02 -3.65
N ALA A 186 -4.43 -9.96 -2.76
CA ALA A 186 -4.01 -11.34 -2.96
C ALA A 186 -4.91 -12.37 -2.25
N CYS A 187 -5.27 -13.42 -2.98
CA CYS A 187 -5.86 -14.66 -2.45
C CYS A 187 -4.80 -15.77 -2.34
N ILE A 188 -4.36 -16.03 -1.10
CA ILE A 188 -3.26 -16.94 -0.78
C ILE A 188 -3.80 -18.24 -0.19
N LYS A 189 -3.37 -19.38 -0.75
CA LYS A 189 -3.61 -20.70 -0.15
C LYS A 189 -2.45 -21.11 0.73
N THR A 190 -2.73 -21.42 1.99
CA THR A 190 -1.74 -21.85 2.99
C THR A 190 -2.04 -23.27 3.47
N ASN A 191 -1.16 -23.83 4.32
CA ASN A 191 -1.41 -25.09 5.00
C ASN A 191 -2.52 -25.00 6.06
N PHE A 192 -2.90 -23.78 6.48
CA PHE A 192 -3.89 -23.54 7.54
C PHE A 192 -5.26 -23.13 7.00
N GLY A 193 -5.34 -22.69 5.74
CA GLY A 193 -6.56 -22.16 5.13
C GLY A 193 -6.27 -21.18 4.00
N LYS A 194 -7.32 -20.53 3.50
CA LYS A 194 -7.23 -19.45 2.51
C LYS A 194 -7.12 -18.12 3.24
N VAL A 195 -6.35 -17.18 2.69
CA VAL A 195 -6.23 -15.81 3.19
C VAL A 195 -6.50 -14.85 2.05
N VAL A 196 -7.31 -13.82 2.28
CA VAL A 196 -7.52 -12.71 1.34
C VAL A 196 -7.00 -11.42 1.98
N VAL A 197 -6.00 -10.79 1.37
CA VAL A 197 -5.42 -9.54 1.88
C VAL A 197 -5.49 -8.43 0.86
N LEU A 198 -5.59 -7.19 1.37
CA LEU A 198 -5.49 -5.98 0.56
C LEU A 198 -4.50 -5.01 1.19
N SER A 199 -3.64 -4.41 0.38
CA SER A 199 -2.69 -3.39 0.84
C SER A 199 -3.41 -2.06 1.10
N GLU A 200 -3.12 -1.41 2.24
CA GLU A 200 -3.55 -0.04 2.50
C GLU A 200 -3.06 0.93 1.40
N ALA A 201 -1.89 0.67 0.82
CA ALA A 201 -1.30 1.51 -0.22
C ALA A 201 -2.14 1.56 -1.51
N LEU A 202 -2.96 0.54 -1.78
CA LEU A 202 -3.83 0.52 -2.94
C LEU A 202 -4.88 1.63 -2.86
N ARG A 203 -5.45 1.88 -1.67
CA ARG A 203 -6.41 2.97 -1.47
C ARG A 203 -5.80 4.32 -1.81
N HIS A 204 -4.53 4.54 -1.48
CA HIS A 204 -3.82 5.78 -1.82
C HIS A 204 -3.58 5.91 -3.33
N PHE A 205 -3.14 4.84 -3.99
CA PHE A 205 -3.03 4.82 -5.45
C PHE A 205 -4.36 5.20 -6.13
N LEU A 206 -5.45 4.55 -5.73
CA LEU A 206 -6.78 4.78 -6.30
C LEU A 206 -7.25 6.22 -6.02
N PHE A 207 -7.06 6.70 -4.79
CA PHE A 207 -7.42 8.07 -4.41
C PHE A 207 -6.72 9.11 -5.29
N TYR A 208 -5.40 9.01 -5.45
CA TYR A 208 -4.64 10.00 -6.22
C TYR A 208 -4.85 9.87 -7.74
N MET A 209 -5.13 8.67 -8.26
CA MET A 209 -5.62 8.52 -9.64
C MET A 209 -6.99 9.19 -9.81
N ASN A 210 -7.95 8.91 -8.94
CA ASN A 210 -9.26 9.58 -8.96
C ASN A 210 -9.10 11.11 -8.89
N ALA A 211 -8.22 11.61 -8.02
CA ALA A 211 -7.95 13.03 -7.89
C ALA A 211 -7.30 13.65 -9.14
N TYR A 212 -6.44 12.92 -9.86
CA TYR A 212 -5.91 13.37 -11.14
C TYR A 212 -7.03 13.53 -12.18
N PHE A 213 -7.87 12.52 -12.36
CA PHE A 213 -8.95 12.54 -13.34
C PHE A 213 -10.04 13.56 -12.98
N LYS A 214 -10.60 13.47 -11.77
CA LYS A 214 -11.65 14.38 -11.27
C LYS A 214 -11.14 15.80 -11.15
N GLY A 215 -9.92 15.99 -10.64
CA GLY A 215 -9.34 17.31 -10.43
C GLY A 215 -9.23 18.12 -11.71
N ARG A 216 -8.90 17.48 -12.84
CA ARG A 216 -8.88 18.16 -14.15
C ARG A 216 -10.26 18.62 -14.60
N LEU A 217 -11.30 17.84 -14.31
CA LEU A 217 -12.69 18.20 -14.65
C LEU A 217 -13.21 19.36 -13.78
N GLU A 218 -12.81 19.40 -12.51
CA GLU A 218 -13.18 20.45 -11.54
C GLU A 218 -12.27 21.69 -11.59
N GLY A 219 -11.34 21.76 -12.54
CA GLY A 219 -10.48 22.93 -12.72
C GLY A 219 -9.41 23.12 -11.65
N LEU A 220 -8.96 22.05 -10.99
CA LEU A 220 -7.74 22.09 -10.18
C LEU A 220 -6.55 22.55 -11.05
N ASP A 221 -5.59 23.26 -10.43
CA ASP A 221 -4.39 23.71 -11.13
C ASP A 221 -3.66 22.49 -11.72
N LYS A 222 -3.17 22.65 -12.95
CA LYS A 222 -2.44 21.62 -13.69
C LYS A 222 -1.32 21.03 -12.84
N LYS A 223 -0.57 21.85 -12.10
CA LYS A 223 0.54 21.37 -11.25
C LYS A 223 0.07 20.43 -10.13
N ASP A 224 -1.13 20.66 -9.56
CA ASP A 224 -1.69 19.80 -8.52
C ASP A 224 -2.22 18.49 -9.11
N THR A 225 -2.89 18.55 -10.27
CA THR A 225 -3.32 17.32 -10.96
C THR A 225 -2.12 16.47 -11.39
N GLN A 226 -1.05 17.08 -11.91
CA GLN A 226 0.20 16.38 -12.23
C GLN A 226 0.86 15.79 -10.99
N ALA A 227 0.86 16.50 -9.86
CA ALA A 227 1.34 15.97 -8.59
C ALA A 227 0.51 14.76 -8.12
N CYS A 228 -0.82 14.78 -8.26
CA CYS A 228 -1.66 13.60 -7.99
C CYS A 228 -1.25 12.39 -8.82
N LEU A 229 -1.07 12.56 -10.13
CA LEU A 229 -0.62 11.47 -11.01
C LEU A 229 0.76 10.93 -10.59
N LEU A 230 1.70 11.83 -10.29
CA LEU A 230 3.04 11.45 -9.83
C LEU A 230 3.00 10.69 -8.50
N ILE A 231 2.20 11.15 -7.52
CA ILE A 231 2.01 10.46 -6.23
C ILE A 231 1.46 9.04 -6.48
N ALA A 232 0.44 8.91 -7.33
CA ALA A 232 -0.16 7.60 -7.64
C ALA A 232 0.86 6.66 -8.30
N CYS A 233 1.55 7.11 -9.36
CA CYS A 233 2.58 6.30 -10.03
C CYS A 233 3.71 5.91 -9.07
N ARG A 234 4.21 6.83 -8.24
CA ARG A 234 5.27 6.55 -7.26
C ARG A 234 4.81 5.61 -6.16
N THR A 235 3.52 5.61 -5.82
CA THR A 235 2.93 4.65 -4.85
C THR A 235 3.06 3.23 -5.39
N MET A 236 2.74 3.02 -6.67
CA MET A 236 2.91 1.73 -7.35
C MET A 236 4.39 1.38 -7.64
N LEU A 237 5.24 2.37 -7.92
CA LEU A 237 6.69 2.18 -8.12
C LEU A 237 7.47 1.96 -6.81
N LEU A 238 6.82 2.02 -5.65
CA LEU A 238 7.44 1.91 -4.32
C LEU A 238 8.44 3.04 -4.00
N THR A 239 8.32 4.16 -4.70
CA THR A 239 9.14 5.37 -4.54
C THR A 239 8.41 6.48 -3.79
N GLU A 240 7.11 6.33 -3.54
CA GLU A 240 6.34 7.20 -2.65
C GLU A 240 6.45 6.73 -1.19
N SER A 241 6.45 7.68 -0.27
CA SER A 241 6.41 7.38 1.16
C SER A 241 4.99 7.02 1.59
N GLN A 242 4.81 6.02 2.46
CA GLN A 242 3.49 5.51 2.87
C GLN A 242 2.89 6.17 4.12
N ASP A 243 3.50 7.24 4.60
CA ASP A 243 3.08 8.02 5.76
C ASP A 243 1.96 9.03 5.42
N PHE A 244 1.01 8.68 4.54
CA PHE A 244 -0.02 9.60 4.03
C PHE A 244 -0.92 10.21 5.12
N ASP A 245 -1.15 9.48 6.21
CA ASP A 245 -1.94 9.93 7.36
C ASP A 245 -1.14 10.83 8.31
N LEU A 246 0.17 10.60 8.42
CA LEU A 246 1.07 11.38 9.27
C LEU A 246 1.58 12.64 8.56
N ASP A 247 1.80 12.54 7.24
CA ASP A 247 2.31 13.58 6.34
C ASP A 247 1.40 13.73 5.12
N PRO A 248 0.21 14.34 5.27
CA PRO A 248 -0.73 14.48 4.15
C PRO A 248 -0.08 15.21 2.97
N ARG A 249 -0.26 14.68 1.75
CA ARG A 249 0.33 15.31 0.54
C ARG A 249 -0.35 16.63 0.16
N GLY A 250 -1.47 16.96 0.79
CA GLY A 250 -2.21 18.21 0.65
C GLY A 250 -3.70 17.99 0.88
N GLU A 251 -4.41 19.05 1.23
CA GLU A 251 -5.85 19.01 1.47
C GLU A 251 -6.62 19.47 0.22
N LEU A 252 -7.05 18.51 -0.59
CA LEU A 252 -7.90 18.77 -1.76
C LEU A 252 -9.24 19.42 -1.36
N PRO A 253 -9.89 20.16 -2.28
CA PRO A 253 -11.23 20.69 -2.05
C PRO A 253 -12.21 19.57 -1.63
N PRO A 254 -13.12 19.83 -0.66
CA PRO A 254 -14.00 18.79 -0.11
C PRO A 254 -14.81 18.04 -1.17
N GLU A 255 -15.26 18.71 -2.23
CA GLU A 255 -16.00 18.09 -3.32
C GLU A 255 -15.17 17.04 -4.07
N VAL A 256 -13.92 17.36 -4.42
CA VAL A 256 -13.00 16.41 -5.07
C VAL A 256 -12.68 15.27 -4.12
N LYS A 257 -12.35 15.58 -2.85
CA LYS A 257 -12.01 14.58 -1.83
C LYS A 257 -13.15 13.59 -1.59
N ASN A 258 -14.38 14.08 -1.44
CA ASN A 258 -15.56 13.24 -1.22
C ASN A 258 -15.86 12.36 -2.44
N TYR A 259 -15.80 12.91 -3.65
CA TYR A 259 -15.96 12.12 -4.87
C TYR A 259 -14.91 11.00 -4.97
N CYS A 260 -13.64 11.33 -4.70
CA CYS A 260 -12.57 10.35 -4.74
C CYS A 260 -12.76 9.24 -3.69
N ASN A 261 -13.19 9.58 -2.47
CA ASN A 261 -13.43 8.59 -1.42
C ASN A 261 -14.55 7.61 -1.79
N ILE A 262 -15.69 8.11 -2.27
CA ILE A 262 -16.81 7.27 -2.72
C ILE A 262 -16.36 6.32 -3.84
N LEU A 263 -15.62 6.85 -4.82
CA LEU A 263 -15.14 6.03 -5.92
C LEU A 263 -14.07 5.01 -5.48
N VAL A 264 -13.21 5.36 -4.51
CA VAL A 264 -12.26 4.41 -3.91
C VAL A 264 -13.00 3.29 -3.20
N GLU A 265 -14.09 3.56 -2.49
CA GLU A 265 -14.92 2.54 -1.85
C GLU A 265 -15.45 1.54 -2.89
N ASP A 266 -16.06 2.02 -3.98
CA ASP A 266 -16.54 1.15 -5.06
C ASP A 266 -15.41 0.35 -5.74
N GLN A 267 -14.24 0.97 -5.95
CA GLN A 267 -13.07 0.29 -6.52
C GLN A 267 -12.50 -0.77 -5.58
N VAL A 268 -12.48 -0.50 -4.28
CA VAL A 268 -12.05 -1.46 -3.25
C VAL A 268 -13.03 -2.62 -3.16
N GLN A 269 -14.33 -2.38 -3.22
CA GLN A 269 -15.36 -3.43 -3.26
C GLN A 269 -15.17 -4.35 -4.47
N PHE A 270 -14.87 -3.79 -5.64
CA PHE A 270 -14.52 -4.59 -6.83
C PHE A 270 -13.28 -5.48 -6.58
N VAL A 271 -12.19 -4.91 -6.04
CA VAL A 271 -10.95 -5.67 -5.80
C VAL A 271 -11.14 -6.75 -4.73
N ILE A 272 -11.82 -6.44 -3.62
CA ILE A 272 -12.17 -7.44 -2.60
C ILE A 272 -13.00 -8.56 -3.21
N GLY A 273 -14.00 -8.21 -4.02
CA GLY A 273 -14.83 -9.19 -4.70
C GLY A 273 -14.08 -10.05 -5.68
N HIS A 274 -13.09 -9.50 -6.38
CA HIS A 274 -12.19 -10.21 -7.26
C HIS A 274 -11.37 -11.27 -6.51
N GLU A 275 -10.78 -10.91 -5.36
CA GLU A 275 -10.01 -11.86 -4.54
C GLU A 275 -10.90 -12.98 -3.96
N PHE A 276 -12.11 -12.65 -3.49
CA PHE A 276 -13.07 -13.67 -3.05
C PHE A 276 -13.57 -14.54 -4.21
N ALA A 277 -13.74 -13.98 -5.42
CA ALA A 277 -14.10 -14.75 -6.59
C ALA A 277 -13.00 -15.77 -6.94
N HIS A 278 -11.72 -15.40 -6.85
CA HIS A 278 -10.63 -16.38 -6.95
C HIS A 278 -10.79 -17.51 -5.93
N ALA A 279 -11.08 -17.17 -4.66
CA ALA A 279 -11.26 -18.17 -3.61
C ALA A 279 -12.44 -19.12 -3.86
N LEU A 280 -13.59 -18.60 -4.32
CA LEU A 280 -14.82 -19.34 -4.61
C LEU A 280 -14.66 -20.24 -5.87
N LEU A 281 -13.97 -19.73 -6.89
CA LEU A 281 -13.72 -20.48 -8.14
C LEU A 281 -12.56 -21.47 -8.02
N GLY A 282 -11.84 -21.47 -6.89
CA GLY A 282 -10.70 -22.34 -6.65
C GLY A 282 -9.44 -21.93 -7.42
N HIS A 283 -9.32 -20.65 -7.76
CA HIS A 283 -8.14 -20.04 -8.36
C HIS A 283 -7.19 -19.64 -7.22
N PHE A 284 -5.96 -20.18 -7.20
CA PHE A 284 -5.04 -19.94 -6.09
C PHE A 284 -3.65 -19.55 -6.58
N GLY A 285 -3.09 -18.50 -5.98
CA GLY A 285 -1.64 -18.22 -6.02
C GLY A 285 -0.87 -19.19 -5.11
N SER A 286 0.43 -19.38 -5.40
CA SER A 286 1.32 -20.17 -4.53
C SER A 286 2.04 -19.28 -3.51
N ALA A 287 1.94 -19.61 -2.22
CA ALA A 287 2.53 -18.86 -1.10
C ALA A 287 4.06 -18.63 -1.19
N ALA A 288 4.78 -19.40 -2.01
CA ALA A 288 6.21 -19.23 -2.24
C ALA A 288 6.58 -17.95 -3.04
N ASN A 289 5.60 -17.20 -3.54
CA ASN A 289 5.80 -16.06 -4.44
C ASN A 289 5.62 -14.67 -3.80
N LEU A 290 5.14 -14.57 -2.55
CA LEU A 290 4.99 -13.27 -1.85
C LEU A 290 6.31 -12.50 -1.69
N ALA A 291 7.44 -13.21 -1.69
CA ALA A 291 8.78 -12.61 -1.51
C ALA A 291 9.40 -12.07 -2.82
N ASN A 292 8.82 -12.38 -3.98
CA ASN A 292 9.28 -11.90 -5.28
C ASN A 292 8.15 -12.03 -6.32
N HIS A 293 7.06 -11.27 -6.20
CA HIS A 293 6.42 -10.76 -7.41
C HIS A 293 5.41 -9.64 -7.08
N PRO A 294 5.42 -8.56 -7.88
CA PRO A 294 4.26 -7.71 -8.03
C PRO A 294 3.14 -8.54 -8.69
N GLU A 295 2.28 -9.18 -7.90
CA GLU A 295 1.15 -9.96 -8.42
C GLU A 295 0.07 -9.07 -9.08
N PHE A 296 0.24 -7.74 -9.02
CA PHE A 296 -0.52 -6.75 -9.77
C PHE A 296 0.23 -6.06 -10.93
N PHE A 297 1.54 -6.31 -11.18
CA PHE A 297 2.36 -5.39 -12.01
C PHE A 297 3.27 -5.98 -13.09
N SER A 298 2.91 -7.10 -13.71
CA SER A 298 3.54 -7.45 -14.99
C SER A 298 2.52 -7.67 -16.08
N VAL A 299 2.34 -6.67 -16.94
CA VAL A 299 1.69 -6.81 -18.25
C VAL A 299 2.65 -6.27 -19.30
N SER A 300 3.03 -7.12 -20.25
CA SER A 300 3.79 -6.70 -21.43
C SER A 300 2.91 -6.80 -22.67
N ARG A 301 2.89 -5.75 -23.48
CA ARG A 301 2.16 -5.70 -24.77
C ARG A 301 2.72 -6.72 -25.76
N SER A 302 1.90 -7.69 -26.19
CA SER A 302 2.12 -8.43 -27.43
C SER A 302 1.35 -7.76 -28.57
N GLY A 303 2.06 -7.41 -29.64
CA GLY A 303 1.48 -6.79 -30.83
C GLY A 303 0.45 -7.69 -31.50
N ARG A 304 -0.54 -7.05 -32.15
CA ARG A 304 -1.65 -7.63 -32.95
C ARG A 304 -1.27 -8.94 -33.67
N GLN A 305 -1.47 -10.06 -32.99
CA GLN A 305 -1.73 -11.40 -33.53
C GLN A 305 -2.92 -11.96 -32.74
N GLU A 306 -3.66 -12.91 -33.31
CA GLU A 306 -4.82 -13.53 -32.67
C GLU A 306 -4.49 -13.88 -31.20
N LYS A 307 -5.14 -13.19 -30.25
CA LYS A 307 -4.82 -13.29 -28.82
C LYS A 307 -5.28 -14.65 -28.30
N PHE A 308 -4.34 -15.58 -28.10
CA PHE A 308 -4.58 -16.80 -27.34
C PHE A 308 -4.33 -16.52 -25.86
N TYR A 309 -5.36 -16.69 -25.02
CA TYR A 309 -5.24 -16.51 -23.57
C TYR A 309 -4.76 -17.80 -22.91
N THR A 310 -3.91 -17.64 -21.89
CA THR A 310 -3.48 -18.76 -21.03
C THR A 310 -4.61 -19.15 -20.05
N PRO A 311 -4.56 -20.35 -19.47
CA PRO A 311 -5.52 -20.74 -18.43
C PRO A 311 -5.57 -19.74 -17.25
N ARG A 312 -4.43 -19.18 -16.83
CA ARG A 312 -4.40 -18.14 -15.79
C ARG A 312 -5.11 -16.87 -16.21
N GLN A 313 -4.93 -16.44 -17.46
CA GLN A 313 -5.65 -15.28 -18.00
C GLN A 313 -7.17 -15.49 -18.05
N HIS A 314 -7.63 -16.72 -18.32
CA HIS A 314 -9.05 -17.06 -18.20
C HIS A 314 -9.55 -16.98 -16.75
N GLN A 315 -8.74 -17.42 -15.78
CA GLN A 315 -9.08 -17.32 -14.35
C GLN A 315 -9.26 -15.86 -13.90
N GLU A 316 -8.48 -14.93 -14.44
CA GLU A 316 -8.63 -13.49 -14.19
C GLU A 316 -9.97 -12.96 -14.72
N PHE A 317 -10.35 -13.30 -15.95
CA PHE A 317 -11.63 -12.88 -16.51
C PHE A 317 -12.83 -13.44 -15.73
N GLU A 318 -12.72 -14.69 -15.27
CA GLU A 318 -13.74 -15.33 -14.45
C GLU A 318 -13.84 -14.67 -13.07
N ALA A 319 -12.70 -14.35 -12.43
CA ALA A 319 -12.68 -13.67 -11.15
C ALA A 319 -13.20 -12.22 -11.26
N ASP A 320 -12.87 -11.50 -12.33
CA ASP A 320 -13.42 -10.17 -12.63
C ASP A 320 -14.94 -10.20 -12.68
N ALA A 321 -15.51 -11.09 -13.50
CA ALA A 321 -16.96 -11.22 -13.59
C ALA A 321 -17.55 -11.71 -12.26
N GLY A 322 -16.90 -12.66 -11.60
CA GLY A 322 -17.31 -13.23 -10.31
C GLY A 322 -17.42 -12.19 -9.20
N SER A 323 -16.56 -11.17 -9.20
CA SER A 323 -16.62 -10.06 -8.23
C SER A 323 -17.97 -9.32 -8.21
N ILE A 324 -18.66 -9.27 -9.35
CA ILE A 324 -19.97 -8.59 -9.50
C ILE A 324 -21.11 -9.61 -9.57
N LEU A 325 -20.88 -10.77 -10.19
CA LEU A 325 -21.92 -11.77 -10.43
C LEU A 325 -22.22 -12.65 -9.21
N HIS A 326 -21.26 -12.84 -8.30
CA HIS A 326 -21.52 -13.56 -7.04
C HIS A 326 -22.25 -12.71 -5.99
N ALA A 327 -22.25 -11.39 -6.18
CA ALA A 327 -22.86 -10.42 -5.28
C ALA A 327 -24.27 -10.00 -5.73
N ASN A 328 -25.20 -9.96 -4.78
CA ASN A 328 -26.59 -9.55 -4.94
C ASN A 328 -26.75 -8.03 -4.91
N TYR A 329 -25.92 -7.30 -5.68
CA TYR A 329 -26.06 -5.86 -5.83
C TYR A 329 -27.44 -5.48 -6.39
N SER A 330 -27.92 -4.28 -6.05
CA SER A 330 -29.00 -3.64 -6.82
C SER A 330 -28.50 -3.29 -8.23
N ASP A 331 -29.41 -2.98 -9.16
CA ASP A 331 -29.02 -2.52 -10.51
C ASP A 331 -28.13 -1.26 -10.47
N GLN A 332 -28.39 -0.36 -9.51
CA GLN A 332 -27.56 0.82 -9.27
C GLN A 332 -26.19 0.44 -8.70
N GLY A 333 -26.13 -0.43 -7.68
CA GLY A 333 -24.86 -0.90 -7.12
C GLY A 333 -24.00 -1.62 -8.15
N CYS A 334 -24.62 -2.48 -8.98
CA CYS A 334 -23.96 -3.13 -10.11
C CYS A 334 -23.33 -2.10 -11.06
N SER A 335 -24.05 -1.02 -11.36
CA SER A 335 -23.56 0.05 -12.25
C SER A 335 -22.40 0.82 -11.65
N SER A 336 -22.48 1.16 -10.35
CA SER A 336 -21.40 1.82 -9.61
C SER A 336 -20.12 0.98 -9.60
N ILE A 337 -20.20 -0.28 -9.17
CA ILE A 337 -19.04 -1.19 -9.10
C ILE A 337 -18.47 -1.46 -10.49
N LEU A 338 -19.32 -1.64 -11.51
CA LEU A 338 -18.86 -1.85 -12.88
C LEU A 338 -18.14 -0.62 -13.46
N ASN A 339 -18.65 0.60 -13.21
CA ASN A 339 -17.97 1.84 -13.60
C ASN A 339 -16.63 2.00 -12.85
N ALA A 340 -16.61 1.70 -11.56
CA ALA A 340 -15.41 1.73 -10.74
C ALA A 340 -14.34 0.76 -11.24
N ALA A 341 -14.73 -0.47 -11.63
CA ALA A 341 -13.86 -1.46 -12.24
C ALA A 341 -13.28 -0.99 -13.59
N VAL A 342 -14.07 -0.31 -14.42
CA VAL A 342 -13.57 0.31 -15.66
C VAL A 342 -12.44 1.30 -15.35
N LEU A 343 -12.67 2.22 -14.42
CA LEU A 343 -11.65 3.20 -14.04
C LEU A 343 -10.43 2.54 -13.40
N PHE A 344 -10.63 1.52 -12.56
CA PHE A 344 -9.55 0.73 -11.98
C PHE A 344 -8.60 0.17 -13.06
N PHE A 345 -9.14 -0.52 -14.07
CA PHE A 345 -8.33 -1.08 -15.15
C PHE A 345 -7.67 -0.02 -16.03
N LEU A 346 -8.33 1.12 -16.26
CA LEU A 346 -7.74 2.25 -16.97
C LEU A 346 -6.56 2.84 -16.21
N TYR A 347 -6.62 2.89 -14.88
CA TYR A 347 -5.53 3.38 -14.04
C TYR A 347 -4.33 2.41 -14.08
N LEU A 348 -4.59 1.10 -14.10
CA LEU A 348 -3.54 0.10 -14.29
C LEU A 348 -2.88 0.21 -15.67
N ASP A 349 -3.68 0.37 -16.74
CA ASP A 349 -3.15 0.55 -18.10
C ASP A 349 -2.27 1.81 -18.22
N LEU A 350 -2.69 2.92 -17.59
CA LEU A 350 -1.87 4.13 -17.50
C LEU A 350 -0.56 3.89 -16.73
N PHE A 351 -0.65 3.22 -15.58
CA PHE A 351 0.52 2.90 -14.76
C PHE A 351 1.50 2.00 -15.51
N TYR A 352 1.03 0.97 -16.23
CA TYR A 352 1.90 0.06 -16.97
C TYR A 352 2.72 0.77 -18.03
N ALA A 353 2.20 1.81 -18.70
CA ALA A 353 3.01 2.59 -19.63
C ALA A 353 4.20 3.31 -18.94
N VAL A 354 4.00 3.77 -17.70
CA VAL A 354 5.08 4.36 -16.89
C VAL A 354 6.07 3.27 -16.45
N SER A 355 5.55 2.18 -15.89
CA SER A 355 6.36 1.07 -15.38
C SER A 355 7.20 0.42 -16.46
N ASP A 356 6.62 0.11 -17.62
CA ASP A 356 7.32 -0.53 -18.75
C ASP A 356 8.40 0.38 -19.36
N TYR A 357 8.22 1.70 -19.30
CA TYR A 357 9.24 2.64 -19.74
C TYR A 357 10.45 2.66 -18.80
N ILE A 358 10.19 2.71 -17.49
CA ILE A 358 11.25 2.77 -16.46
C ILE A 358 11.95 1.40 -16.32
N ASN A 359 11.16 0.32 -16.29
CA ASN A 359 11.60 -1.06 -16.06
C ASN A 359 11.10 -1.98 -17.19
N PRO A 360 11.70 -1.90 -18.40
CA PRO A 360 11.24 -2.70 -19.53
C PRO A 360 11.38 -4.21 -19.24
N PRO A 361 10.33 -5.02 -19.49
CA PRO A 361 10.34 -6.44 -19.14
C PRO A 361 11.37 -7.22 -19.97
N PHE A 362 12.25 -7.98 -19.29
CA PHE A 362 13.29 -8.80 -19.95
C PHE A 362 12.78 -10.13 -20.55
N ASN A 363 11.50 -10.49 -20.38
CA ASN A 363 10.80 -11.57 -21.08
C ASN A 363 9.27 -11.38 -20.96
N PRO A 364 8.52 -11.19 -22.05
CA PRO A 364 7.13 -10.70 -22.01
C PRO A 364 6.06 -11.80 -21.78
N SER A 365 6.35 -12.86 -21.03
CA SER A 365 5.32 -13.86 -20.72
C SER A 365 4.38 -13.31 -19.63
N SER A 366 3.39 -12.52 -20.02
CA SER A 366 2.38 -11.96 -19.13
C SER A 366 1.49 -13.06 -18.54
N THR A 367 1.38 -13.11 -17.21
CA THR A 367 0.43 -13.99 -16.52
C THR A 367 -0.99 -13.43 -16.50
N HIS A 368 -1.16 -12.13 -16.74
CA HIS A 368 -2.46 -11.44 -16.74
C HIS A 368 -2.84 -10.95 -18.15
N PRO A 369 -4.15 -10.82 -18.45
CA PRO A 369 -4.61 -10.17 -19.67
C PRO A 369 -4.37 -8.65 -19.61
N ASP A 370 -4.34 -8.01 -20.78
CA ASP A 370 -4.29 -6.55 -20.89
C ASP A 370 -5.50 -5.90 -20.21
N PRO A 371 -5.35 -4.79 -19.46
CA PRO A 371 -6.49 -4.18 -18.75
C PRO A 371 -7.65 -3.79 -19.65
N ILE A 372 -7.40 -3.38 -20.90
CA ILE A 372 -8.46 -3.04 -21.84
C ILE A 372 -9.26 -4.28 -22.27
N ASP A 373 -8.59 -5.42 -22.43
CA ASP A 373 -9.27 -6.69 -22.67
C ASP A 373 -10.13 -7.09 -21.46
N ARG A 374 -9.63 -6.89 -20.23
CA ARG A 374 -10.38 -7.15 -18.99
C ARG A 374 -11.63 -6.29 -18.88
N ILE A 375 -11.55 -4.99 -19.20
CA ILE A 375 -12.72 -4.10 -19.28
C ILE A 375 -13.79 -4.67 -20.22
N LYS A 376 -13.38 -5.05 -21.43
CA LYS A 376 -14.29 -5.53 -22.47
C LYS A 376 -14.92 -6.87 -22.08
N ALA A 377 -14.14 -7.79 -21.54
CA ALA A 377 -14.62 -9.09 -21.08
C ALA A 377 -15.57 -8.95 -19.89
N LEU A 378 -15.21 -8.14 -18.88
CA LEU A 378 -16.02 -7.89 -17.69
C LEU A 378 -17.38 -7.30 -18.06
N ARG A 379 -17.41 -6.18 -18.79
CA ARG A 379 -18.66 -5.50 -19.18
C ARG A 379 -19.57 -6.42 -19.97
N LYS A 380 -19.02 -7.13 -20.96
CA LYS A 380 -19.78 -8.08 -21.76
C LYS A 380 -20.42 -9.15 -20.87
N THR A 381 -19.61 -9.81 -20.03
CA THR A 381 -20.06 -10.94 -19.21
C THR A 381 -21.12 -10.51 -18.20
N VAL A 382 -20.92 -9.36 -17.54
CA VAL A 382 -21.87 -8.85 -16.54
C VAL A 382 -23.19 -8.44 -17.19
N LEU A 383 -23.15 -7.69 -18.30
CA LEU A 383 -24.36 -7.20 -18.96
C LEU A 383 -25.15 -8.30 -19.70
N GLU A 384 -24.51 -9.40 -20.07
CA GLU A 384 -25.19 -10.59 -20.59
C GLU A 384 -25.88 -11.39 -19.46
N ALA A 385 -25.32 -11.38 -18.25
CA ALA A 385 -25.78 -12.20 -17.13
C ALA A 385 -26.79 -11.51 -16.21
N ARG A 386 -26.77 -10.17 -16.10
CA ARG A 386 -27.65 -9.41 -15.20
C ARG A 386 -28.01 -8.02 -15.71
N THR A 387 -29.06 -7.45 -15.14
CA THR A 387 -29.45 -6.06 -15.36
C THR A 387 -28.54 -5.09 -14.60
N ALA A 388 -28.49 -3.86 -15.11
CA ALA A 388 -27.81 -2.71 -14.54
C ALA A 388 -28.63 -1.45 -14.82
N ASP A 389 -28.45 -0.42 -13.99
CA ASP A 389 -29.06 0.89 -14.21
C ASP A 389 -28.33 1.64 -15.34
N MET A 390 -28.87 1.50 -16.54
CA MET A 390 -28.33 2.12 -17.76
C MET A 390 -28.31 3.65 -17.72
N SER A 391 -28.99 4.30 -16.76
CA SER A 391 -28.94 5.76 -16.63
C SER A 391 -27.69 6.26 -15.91
N THR A 392 -27.03 5.41 -15.13
CA THR A 392 -25.82 5.73 -14.36
C THR A 392 -24.59 4.95 -14.84
N LEU A 393 -24.78 3.82 -15.51
CA LEU A 393 -23.73 3.04 -16.14
C LEU A 393 -23.07 3.83 -17.29
N TYR A 394 -21.73 3.80 -17.39
CA TYR A 394 -21.02 4.29 -18.56
C TYR A 394 -21.47 3.54 -19.81
N SER A 395 -21.87 4.30 -20.83
CA SER A 395 -22.17 3.76 -22.15
C SER A 395 -20.89 3.22 -22.80
N ASP A 396 -21.03 2.41 -23.84
CA ASP A 396 -19.87 1.91 -24.57
C ASP A 396 -19.06 3.05 -25.22
N GLN A 397 -19.72 4.14 -25.60
CA GLN A 397 -19.04 5.33 -26.08
C GLN A 397 -18.24 6.02 -24.97
N ASP A 398 -18.81 6.17 -23.77
CA ASP A 398 -18.08 6.75 -22.63
C ASP A 398 -16.81 5.93 -22.32
N VAL A 399 -16.90 4.60 -22.38
CA VAL A 399 -15.75 3.72 -22.14
C VAL A 399 -14.68 3.88 -23.23
N GLU A 400 -15.05 3.92 -24.50
CA GLU A 400 -14.08 4.11 -25.59
C GLU A 400 -13.47 5.53 -25.55
N ASP A 401 -14.24 6.57 -25.18
CA ASP A 401 -13.75 7.93 -24.97
C ASP A 401 -12.71 7.97 -23.82
N TRP A 402 -12.97 7.25 -22.73
CA TRP A 402 -12.02 7.10 -21.63
C TRP A 402 -10.75 6.36 -22.04
N ILE A 403 -10.87 5.29 -22.82
CA ILE A 403 -9.73 4.54 -23.36
C ILE A 403 -8.86 5.44 -24.26
N GLU A 404 -9.48 6.19 -25.16
CA GLU A 404 -8.78 7.14 -26.03
C GLU A 404 -8.09 8.23 -25.22
N TRP A 405 -8.78 8.79 -24.22
CA TRP A 405 -8.19 9.79 -23.34
C TRP A 405 -6.97 9.25 -22.58
N VAL A 406 -7.07 8.06 -21.98
CA VAL A 406 -5.94 7.42 -21.30
C VAL A 406 -4.80 7.12 -22.27
N SER A 407 -5.10 6.70 -23.50
CA SER A 407 -4.08 6.52 -24.54
C SER A 407 -3.31 7.82 -24.82
N ASN A 408 -4.01 8.94 -24.96
CA ASN A 408 -3.38 10.25 -25.16
C ASN A 408 -2.51 10.66 -23.97
N VAL A 409 -2.93 10.34 -22.73
CA VAL A 409 -2.11 10.60 -21.54
C VAL A 409 -0.87 9.71 -21.52
N LYS A 410 -0.98 8.42 -21.87
CA LYS A 410 0.16 7.50 -21.99
C LYS A 410 1.18 8.01 -23.01
N ASP A 411 0.71 8.41 -24.19
CA ASP A 411 1.57 8.91 -25.26
C ASP A 411 2.30 10.19 -24.82
N PHE A 412 1.62 11.10 -24.12
CA PHE A 412 2.22 12.29 -23.52
C PHE A 412 3.26 11.93 -22.45
N LEU A 413 2.96 11.00 -21.54
CA LEU A 413 3.92 10.58 -20.50
C LEU A 413 5.19 9.98 -21.10
N VAL A 414 5.04 9.06 -22.05
CA VAL A 414 6.16 8.34 -22.69
C VAL A 414 6.99 9.24 -23.59
N SER A 415 6.37 10.20 -24.28
CA SER A 415 7.07 11.03 -25.28
C SER A 415 7.61 12.34 -24.71
N GLU A 416 6.93 12.92 -23.72
CA GLU A 416 7.19 14.31 -23.28
C GLU A 416 7.56 14.43 -21.80
N VAL A 417 7.21 13.47 -20.94
CA VAL A 417 7.50 13.55 -19.49
C VAL A 417 8.67 12.66 -19.11
N LEU A 418 8.51 11.34 -19.29
CA LEU A 418 9.49 10.35 -18.84
C LEU A 418 10.89 10.53 -19.45
N PRO A 419 11.07 10.95 -20.73
CA PRO A 419 12.41 11.19 -21.27
C PRO A 419 13.18 12.32 -20.56
N PHE A 420 12.49 13.24 -19.89
CA PHE A 420 13.09 14.44 -19.29
C PHE A 420 12.96 14.47 -17.75
N GLU A 421 11.99 13.76 -17.18
CA GLU A 421 11.64 13.83 -15.76
C GLU A 421 11.62 12.45 -15.08
N ILE A 422 12.30 11.43 -15.64
CA ILE A 422 12.35 10.07 -15.05
C ILE A 422 12.78 10.06 -13.58
N GLU A 423 13.71 10.93 -13.21
CA GLU A 423 14.24 11.04 -11.84
C GLU A 423 13.14 11.39 -10.82
N GLU A 424 12.08 12.09 -11.23
CA GLU A 424 10.95 12.43 -10.35
C GLU A 424 10.11 11.20 -9.98
N PHE A 425 10.09 10.18 -10.83
CA PHE A 425 9.43 8.90 -10.58
C PHE A 425 10.29 7.94 -9.75
N GLU A 426 11.62 7.99 -9.91
CA GLU A 426 12.55 7.10 -9.22
C GLU A 426 12.94 7.60 -7.82
N ARG A 427 12.90 8.92 -7.59
CA ARG A 427 13.34 9.51 -6.33
C ARG A 427 12.43 9.09 -5.19
N TYR A 428 12.94 8.27 -4.29
CA TYR A 428 12.25 7.93 -3.05
C TYR A 428 11.97 9.15 -2.18
N GLY A 429 10.73 9.33 -1.73
CA GLY A 429 10.33 10.46 -0.88
C GLY A 429 8.83 10.77 -0.93
N SER A 430 8.44 11.91 -0.38
CA SER A 430 7.06 12.41 -0.41
C SER A 430 6.89 13.46 -1.53
N VAL A 431 5.85 13.33 -2.35
CA VAL A 431 5.41 14.39 -3.29
C VAL A 431 4.20 15.10 -2.73
N TYR A 432 4.14 16.42 -2.87
CA TYR A 432 3.06 17.24 -2.32
C TYR A 432 2.31 17.98 -3.43
N LEU A 433 1.03 18.25 -3.18
CA LEU A 433 0.19 19.12 -3.99
C LEU A 433 0.62 20.57 -3.79
N PRO A 434 1.21 21.23 -4.81
CA PRO A 434 1.83 22.54 -4.61
C PRO A 434 0.89 23.64 -4.10
N SER A 435 -0.41 23.59 -4.42
CA SER A 435 -1.39 24.61 -3.96
C SER A 435 -2.09 24.24 -2.65
N TYR A 436 -2.03 22.99 -2.23
CA TYR A 436 -2.84 22.46 -1.12
C TYR A 436 -1.99 22.01 0.08
N ARG A 437 -0.69 22.29 0.04
CA ARG A 437 0.23 22.02 1.14
C ARG A 437 0.11 23.09 2.22
N THR A 438 -0.08 22.66 3.46
CA THR A 438 -0.12 23.54 4.64
C THR A 438 1.26 23.72 5.27
N GLU A 439 2.03 22.64 5.46
CA GLU A 439 3.36 22.68 6.10
C GLU A 439 4.34 21.65 5.49
N VAL A 440 5.65 21.86 5.72
CA VAL A 440 6.72 20.91 5.35
C VAL A 440 7.17 20.18 6.61
N LEU A 441 6.88 18.87 6.68
CA LEU A 441 7.36 18.03 7.77
C LEU A 441 8.74 17.46 7.45
N PHE A 442 9.60 17.37 8.46
CA PHE A 442 10.93 16.79 8.38
C PHE A 442 10.90 15.35 8.90
N ASP A 443 11.25 14.41 8.01
CA ASP A 443 11.43 13.01 8.36
C ASP A 443 12.36 12.88 9.58
N ARG A 444 11.97 12.06 10.56
CA ARG A 444 12.64 11.80 11.86
C ARG A 444 12.65 12.94 12.89
N PHE A 445 12.06 14.08 12.58
CA PHE A 445 11.88 15.21 13.52
C PHE A 445 10.42 15.38 13.90
N ASP A 446 9.54 15.32 12.91
CA ASP A 446 8.10 15.48 13.09
C ASP A 446 7.36 14.15 13.34
N PHE A 447 7.97 13.03 12.95
CA PHE A 447 7.41 11.68 13.01
C PHE A 447 7.93 10.90 14.22
#